data_AF-A0A328A845-F1
#
_entry.id   AF-A0A328A845-F1
#
_cell.length_a   1.000
_cell.length_b   1.000
_cell.length_c   1.000
_cell.angle_alpha   90.00
_cell.angle_beta   90.00
_cell.angle_gamma   90.00
#
_symmetry.space_group_name_H-M   'P 1'
#
loop_
_entity.id
_entity.type
_entity.pdbx_description
1 polymer ?
#
loop_
_entity_poly.entity_id
_entity_poly.type
_entity_poly.pdbx_seq_one_letter_code
_entity_poly.pdbx_strand_id
1 'polypeptide(L)'
;MPLLKKESLENQVQETEVKIDGLEDNLPKLLKPIKEKKERSYALLSNRTNLVRAIEELKNKISITNKEKNLLEVLKMQELINTHEKEILKIEDELIKPENNVSEKEVKNFRVMFSKEYKLIDQEHNKILEEIDEKLKEVYELFNKKAVIERMGARRNNRMRYVKEVSEVSLNTTTLDLTRSDVFIYKDKNDQYYINHFKENIEKESRKVFREYYDKNLF
;
A
#
# COMPACT_ATOMS: atom_id res chain seq x y z
N MET A 1 18.55 30.39 33.96
CA MET A 1 18.31 29.68 32.69
C MET A 1 16.83 29.84 32.36
N PRO A 2 16.44 30.31 31.16
CA PRO A 2 15.03 30.33 30.80
C PRO A 2 14.56 28.90 30.52
N LEU A 3 13.48 28.51 31.19
CA LEU A 3 12.80 27.24 31.03
C LEU A 3 12.12 27.22 29.65
N LEU A 4 12.63 26.37 28.74
CA LEU A 4 11.91 26.00 27.54
C LEU A 4 10.58 25.35 27.97
N LYS A 5 9.47 26.03 27.72
CA LYS A 5 8.13 25.45 27.85
C LYS A 5 8.09 24.18 26.99
N LYS A 6 7.83 23.04 27.61
CA LYS A 6 7.39 21.84 26.91
C LYS A 6 6.00 22.13 26.35
N GLU A 7 5.94 22.63 25.12
CA GLU A 7 4.73 22.49 24.34
C GLU A 7 4.51 20.98 24.14
N SER A 8 3.35 20.52 24.59
CA SER A 8 2.84 19.19 24.31
C SER A 8 2.76 19.03 22.80
N LEU A 9 3.67 18.23 22.24
CA LEU A 9 3.51 17.63 20.92
C LEU A 9 2.31 16.68 20.98
N GLU A 10 1.11 17.24 20.89
CA GLU A 10 -0.04 16.49 20.43
C GLU A 10 0.28 16.04 19.01
N ASN A 11 0.46 14.73 18.82
CA ASN A 11 0.59 14.11 17.52
C ASN A 11 -0.72 14.31 16.76
N GLN A 12 -0.90 15.47 16.15
CA GLN A 12 -1.83 15.64 15.05
C GLN A 12 -1.22 14.90 13.87
N VAL A 13 -1.65 13.65 13.67
CA VAL A 13 -1.55 13.01 12.36
C VAL A 13 -2.44 13.86 11.45
N GLN A 14 -1.86 14.87 10.80
CA GLN A 14 -2.54 15.54 9.72
C GLN A 14 -2.63 14.49 8.60
N GLU A 15 -3.82 13.89 8.45
CA GLU A 15 -4.19 13.21 7.21
C GLU A 15 -4.04 14.25 6.11
N THR A 16 -2.92 14.18 5.39
CA THR A 16 -2.69 15.01 4.21
C THR A 16 -3.57 14.40 3.13
N GLU A 17 -4.80 14.91 3.00
CA GLU A 17 -5.61 14.65 1.83
C GLU A 17 -4.84 15.16 0.61
N VAL A 18 -4.24 14.24 -0.14
CA VAL A 18 -3.64 14.54 -1.43
C VAL A 18 -4.79 14.83 -2.39
N LYS A 19 -5.07 16.12 -2.60
CA LYS A 19 -6.01 16.56 -3.62
C LYS A 19 -5.30 16.52 -4.97
N ILE A 20 -5.66 15.53 -5.78
CA ILE A 20 -5.16 15.41 -7.14
C ILE A 20 -6.05 16.26 -8.05
N ASP A 21 -5.53 17.39 -8.49
CA ASP A 21 -6.25 18.27 -9.41
C ASP A 21 -6.51 17.57 -10.76
N GLY A 22 -7.77 17.57 -11.19
CA GLY A 22 -8.19 16.97 -12.46
C GLY A 22 -8.68 15.52 -12.38
N LEU A 23 -8.75 14.93 -11.19
CA LEU A 23 -9.51 13.70 -10.96
C LEU A 23 -11.01 14.03 -11.11
N GLU A 24 -11.65 13.44 -12.12
CA GLU A 24 -13.06 13.65 -12.39
C GLU A 24 -13.89 12.56 -11.68
N ASP A 25 -15.05 12.88 -11.11
CA ASP A 25 -15.99 11.88 -10.54
C ASP A 25 -16.65 10.99 -11.61
N ASN A 26 -16.05 10.87 -12.79
CA ASN A 26 -16.63 10.24 -13.95
C ASN A 26 -16.44 8.72 -13.90
N LEU A 27 -15.36 8.20 -13.32
CA LEU A 27 -15.17 6.75 -13.13
C LEU A 27 -16.24 6.09 -12.26
N PRO A 28 -16.55 6.59 -11.05
CA PRO A 28 -17.59 6.01 -10.21
C PRO A 28 -18.96 6.05 -10.90
N LYS A 29 -19.24 7.13 -11.65
CA LYS A 29 -20.47 7.30 -12.43
C LYS A 29 -20.58 6.34 -13.61
N LEU A 30 -19.47 5.98 -14.25
CA LEU A 30 -19.42 5.00 -15.34
C LEU A 30 -19.41 3.56 -14.83
N LEU A 31 -18.78 3.30 -13.68
CA LEU A 31 -18.65 1.96 -13.11
C LEU A 31 -19.98 1.43 -12.57
N LYS A 32 -20.78 2.28 -11.90
CA LYS A 32 -22.06 1.91 -11.32
C LYS A 32 -23.03 1.26 -12.32
N PRO A 33 -23.37 1.88 -13.47
CA PRO A 33 -24.28 1.26 -14.45
C PRO A 33 -23.69 -0.02 -15.06
N ILE A 34 -22.37 -0.08 -15.30
CA ILE A 34 -21.73 -1.31 -15.81
C ILE A 34 -21.87 -2.46 -14.80
N LYS A 35 -21.69 -2.17 -13.51
CA LYS A 35 -21.86 -3.15 -12.43
C LYS A 35 -23.31 -3.64 -12.32
N GLU A 36 -24.27 -2.72 -12.36
CA GLU A 36 -25.71 -3.07 -12.32
C GLU A 36 -26.11 -3.94 -13.52
N LYS A 37 -25.65 -3.62 -14.73
CA LYS A 37 -25.86 -4.46 -15.93
C LYS A 37 -25.28 -5.85 -15.75
N LYS A 38 -24.04 -5.93 -15.25
CA LYS A 38 -23.35 -7.21 -14.97
C LYS A 38 -24.13 -8.06 -13.97
N GLU A 39 -24.60 -7.49 -12.87
CA GLU A 39 -25.39 -8.20 -11.86
C GLU A 39 -26.71 -8.75 -12.43
N ARG A 40 -27.44 -7.94 -13.22
CA ARG A 40 -28.66 -8.39 -13.91
C ARG A 40 -28.38 -9.53 -14.89
N SER A 41 -27.32 -9.41 -15.69
CA SER A 41 -26.93 -10.46 -16.64
C SER A 41 -26.60 -11.79 -15.94
N TYR A 42 -25.93 -11.75 -14.79
CA TYR A 42 -25.65 -12.96 -14.00
C TYR A 42 -26.90 -13.58 -13.42
N ALA A 43 -27.85 -12.79 -12.93
CA ALA A 43 -29.12 -13.30 -12.42
C ALA A 43 -29.90 -14.04 -13.54
N LEU A 44 -29.96 -13.45 -14.73
CA LEU A 44 -30.58 -14.06 -15.91
C LEU A 44 -29.87 -15.36 -16.33
N LEU A 45 -28.54 -15.37 -16.39
CA LEU A 45 -27.76 -16.56 -16.70
C LEU A 45 -27.94 -17.67 -15.65
N SER A 46 -28.00 -17.30 -14.36
CA SER A 46 -28.28 -18.24 -13.27
C SER A 46 -29.67 -18.87 -13.44
N ASN A 47 -30.69 -18.07 -13.73
CA ASN A 47 -32.04 -18.59 -14.01
C ASN A 47 -32.06 -19.53 -15.21
N ARG A 48 -31.37 -19.18 -16.30
CA ARG A 48 -31.20 -20.05 -17.46
C ARG A 48 -30.56 -21.39 -17.09
N THR A 49 -29.50 -21.39 -16.29
CA THR A 49 -28.86 -22.64 -15.84
C THR A 49 -29.77 -23.51 -14.98
N ASN A 50 -30.61 -22.92 -14.15
CA ASN A 50 -31.59 -23.66 -13.35
C ASN A 50 -32.68 -24.30 -14.23
N LEU A 51 -33.17 -23.58 -15.24
CA LEU A 51 -34.14 -24.12 -16.20
C LEU A 51 -33.55 -25.28 -17.02
N VAL A 52 -32.29 -25.16 -17.47
CA VAL A 52 -31.60 -26.25 -18.18
C VAL A 52 -31.48 -27.50 -17.31
N ARG A 53 -31.10 -27.36 -16.04
CA ARG A 53 -31.06 -28.49 -15.09
C ARG A 53 -32.44 -29.11 -14.88
N ALA A 54 -33.48 -28.30 -14.72
CA ALA A 54 -34.85 -28.79 -14.58
C ALA A 54 -35.31 -29.58 -15.82
N ILE A 55 -34.95 -29.13 -17.02
CA ILE A 55 -35.22 -29.87 -18.27
C ILE A 55 -34.48 -31.21 -18.30
N GLU A 56 -33.21 -31.25 -17.89
CA GLU A 56 -32.44 -32.49 -17.82
C GLU A 56 -33.06 -33.49 -16.82
N GLU A 57 -33.49 -33.02 -15.65
CA GLU A 57 -34.20 -33.84 -14.66
C GLU A 57 -35.52 -34.39 -15.20
N LEU A 58 -36.32 -33.56 -15.90
CA LEU A 58 -37.56 -33.99 -16.54
C LEU A 58 -37.29 -35.01 -17.64
N LYS A 59 -36.27 -34.82 -18.48
CA LYS A 59 -35.87 -35.79 -19.52
C LYS A 59 -35.46 -37.14 -18.91
N ASN A 60 -34.73 -37.12 -17.80
CA ASN A 60 -34.36 -38.33 -17.06
C ASN A 60 -35.60 -39.04 -16.49
N LYS A 61 -36.53 -38.30 -15.89
CA LYS A 61 -37.81 -38.85 -15.39
C LYS A 61 -38.62 -39.51 -16.52
N ILE A 62 -38.75 -38.83 -17.66
CA ILE A 62 -39.44 -39.39 -18.84
C ILE A 62 -38.82 -40.70 -19.29
N SER A 63 -37.48 -40.81 -19.29
CA SER A 63 -36.77 -42.06 -19.64
C SER A 63 -37.11 -43.22 -18.71
N ILE A 64 -37.36 -42.93 -17.43
CA ILE A 64 -37.77 -43.93 -16.43
C ILE A 64 -39.27 -44.27 -16.61
N THR A 65 -40.15 -43.27 -16.67
CA THR A 65 -41.61 -43.46 -16.76
C THR A 65 -42.06 -44.10 -18.07
N ASN A 66 -41.34 -43.87 -19.18
CA ASN A 66 -41.60 -44.57 -20.44
C ASN A 66 -41.42 -46.09 -20.33
N LYS A 67 -40.53 -46.56 -19.44
CA LYS A 67 -40.36 -48.01 -19.18
C LYS A 67 -41.58 -48.59 -18.46
N GLU A 68 -42.30 -47.76 -17.71
CA GLU A 68 -43.51 -48.11 -16.94
C GLU A 68 -44.81 -47.93 -17.76
N LYS A 69 -44.71 -47.47 -19.02
CA LYS A 69 -45.82 -47.28 -19.98
C LYS A 69 -46.89 -46.26 -19.54
N ASN A 70 -46.59 -45.32 -18.65
CA ASN A 70 -47.53 -44.25 -18.28
C ASN A 70 -47.46 -43.05 -19.23
N LEU A 71 -48.15 -43.16 -20.37
CA LEU A 71 -48.09 -42.17 -21.46
C LEU A 71 -48.60 -40.77 -21.06
N LEU A 72 -49.60 -40.70 -20.17
CA LEU A 72 -50.20 -39.43 -19.75
C LEU A 72 -49.22 -38.58 -18.92
N GLU A 73 -48.44 -39.22 -18.04
CA GLU A 73 -47.43 -38.54 -17.24
C GLU A 73 -46.26 -38.05 -18.10
N VAL A 74 -45.87 -38.84 -19.10
CA VAL A 74 -44.82 -38.45 -20.06
C VAL A 74 -45.22 -37.22 -20.86
N LEU A 75 -46.46 -37.15 -21.35
CA LEU A 75 -46.97 -35.98 -22.07
C LEU A 75 -46.97 -34.71 -21.20
N LYS A 76 -47.39 -34.81 -19.93
CA LYS A 76 -47.35 -33.68 -18.97
C LYS A 76 -45.92 -33.19 -18.74
N MET A 77 -44.96 -34.09 -18.59
CA MET A 77 -43.55 -33.72 -18.43
C MET A 77 -42.97 -33.08 -19.70
N GLN A 78 -43.39 -33.52 -20.89
CA GLN A 78 -43.02 -32.90 -22.17
C GLN A 78 -43.60 -31.49 -22.33
N GLU A 79 -44.84 -31.25 -21.91
CA GLU A 79 -45.40 -29.90 -21.88
C GLU A 79 -44.59 -28.97 -20.96
N LEU A 80 -44.19 -29.45 -19.78
CA LEU A 80 -43.32 -28.69 -18.87
C LEU A 80 -41.95 -28.38 -19.49
N ILE A 81 -41.33 -29.34 -20.18
CA ILE A 81 -40.08 -29.09 -20.92
C ILE A 81 -40.28 -27.98 -21.94
N ASN A 82 -41.35 -28.03 -22.74
CA ASN A 82 -41.65 -27.00 -23.74
C ASN A 82 -41.87 -25.61 -23.10
N THR A 83 -42.48 -25.55 -21.90
CA THR A 83 -42.62 -24.28 -21.17
C THR A 83 -41.27 -23.72 -20.73
N HIS A 84 -40.39 -24.56 -20.18
CA HIS A 84 -39.05 -24.14 -19.77
C HIS A 84 -38.16 -23.75 -20.96
N GLU A 85 -38.28 -24.43 -22.11
CA GLU A 85 -37.56 -24.05 -23.33
C GLU A 85 -38.01 -22.68 -23.85
N LYS A 86 -39.32 -22.37 -23.79
CA LYS A 86 -39.83 -21.03 -24.12
C LYS A 86 -39.33 -19.96 -23.14
N GLU A 87 -39.21 -20.29 -21.86
CA GLU A 87 -38.65 -19.36 -20.85
C GLU A 87 -37.16 -19.11 -21.08
N ILE A 88 -36.39 -20.13 -21.46
CA ILE A 88 -34.98 -19.97 -21.84
C ILE A 88 -34.83 -19.00 -23.01
N LEU A 89 -35.66 -19.14 -24.07
CA LEU A 89 -35.64 -18.22 -25.21
C LEU A 89 -35.93 -16.77 -24.79
N LYS A 90 -36.90 -16.56 -23.89
CA LYS A 90 -37.18 -15.21 -23.35
C LYS A 90 -35.98 -14.64 -22.58
N ILE A 91 -35.28 -15.46 -21.80
CA ILE A 91 -34.07 -15.04 -21.09
C ILE A 91 -32.97 -14.68 -22.08
N GLU A 92 -32.80 -15.44 -23.15
CA GLU A 92 -31.82 -15.15 -24.21
C GLU A 92 -32.14 -13.82 -24.92
N ASP A 93 -33.41 -13.55 -25.22
CA ASP A 93 -33.86 -12.25 -25.73
C ASP A 93 -33.60 -11.10 -24.74
N GLU A 94 -33.81 -11.33 -23.44
CA GLU A 94 -33.54 -10.34 -22.38
C GLU A 94 -32.05 -10.05 -22.19
N LEU A 95 -31.18 -11.02 -22.40
CA LEU A 95 -29.73 -10.86 -22.32
C LEU A 95 -29.17 -9.99 -23.47
N ILE A 96 -29.84 -9.96 -24.61
CA ILE A 96 -29.43 -9.14 -25.77
C ILE A 96 -29.80 -7.66 -25.56
N LYS A 97 -30.78 -7.37 -24.69
CA LYS A 97 -31.23 -5.99 -24.44
C LYS A 97 -30.10 -5.12 -23.90
N PRO A 98 -30.02 -3.84 -24.31
CA PRO A 98 -28.96 -2.91 -23.88
C PRO A 98 -28.98 -2.63 -22.37
N GLU A 99 -30.07 -2.97 -21.69
CA GLU A 99 -30.25 -2.84 -20.23
C GLU A 99 -29.50 -3.92 -19.44
N ASN A 100 -29.19 -5.05 -20.07
CA ASN A 100 -28.52 -6.20 -19.45
C ASN A 100 -27.19 -6.52 -20.13
N ASN A 101 -26.98 -6.01 -21.35
CA ASN A 101 -25.72 -6.16 -22.08
C ASN A 101 -24.84 -4.91 -21.92
N VAL A 102 -23.54 -5.13 -21.71
CA VAL A 102 -22.54 -4.08 -21.72
C VAL A 102 -21.98 -3.96 -23.13
N SER A 103 -22.16 -2.81 -23.76
CA SER A 103 -21.67 -2.57 -25.12
C SER A 103 -20.15 -2.38 -25.17
N GLU A 104 -19.53 -2.73 -26.29
CA GLU A 104 -18.10 -2.47 -26.52
C GLU A 104 -17.74 -0.98 -26.38
N LYS A 105 -18.66 -0.08 -26.75
CA LYS A 105 -18.49 1.36 -26.61
C LYS A 105 -18.39 1.78 -25.14
N GLU A 106 -19.24 1.24 -24.27
CA GLU A 106 -19.19 1.51 -22.82
C GLU A 106 -17.87 1.02 -22.21
N VAL A 107 -17.43 -0.19 -22.58
CA VAL A 107 -16.14 -0.74 -22.11
C VAL A 107 -14.97 0.11 -22.61
N LYS A 108 -14.99 0.53 -23.88
CA LYS A 108 -13.94 1.38 -24.45
C LYS A 108 -13.89 2.74 -23.75
N ASN A 109 -15.03 3.37 -23.51
CA ASN A 109 -15.12 4.64 -22.79
C ASN A 109 -14.60 4.51 -21.36
N PHE A 110 -14.99 3.44 -20.65
CA PHE A 110 -14.48 3.16 -19.31
C PHE A 110 -12.96 2.99 -19.31
N ARG A 111 -12.39 2.21 -20.24
CA ARG A 111 -10.93 2.00 -20.33
C ARG A 111 -10.17 3.30 -20.59
N VAL A 112 -10.69 4.14 -21.49
CA VAL A 112 -10.06 5.43 -21.80
C VAL A 112 -10.06 6.33 -20.56
N MET A 113 -11.20 6.47 -19.88
CA MET A 113 -11.28 7.28 -18.65
C MET A 113 -10.41 6.71 -17.54
N PHE A 114 -10.45 5.40 -17.31
CA PHE A 114 -9.60 4.72 -16.33
C PHE A 114 -8.12 4.99 -16.59
N SER A 115 -7.68 4.87 -17.84
CA SER A 115 -6.29 5.11 -18.19
C SER A 115 -5.85 6.57 -18.00
N LYS A 116 -6.78 7.53 -18.18
CA LYS A 116 -6.51 8.96 -17.96
C LYS A 116 -6.36 9.24 -16.47
N GLU A 117 -7.32 8.82 -15.65
CA GLU A 117 -7.29 9.03 -14.20
C GLU A 117 -6.14 8.29 -13.53
N TYR A 118 -5.86 7.04 -13.94
CA TYR A 118 -4.74 6.27 -13.41
C TYR A 118 -3.39 6.97 -13.68
N LYS A 119 -3.21 7.55 -14.87
CA LYS A 119 -1.99 8.32 -15.18
C LYS A 119 -1.85 9.56 -14.30
N LEU A 120 -2.94 10.26 -13.99
CA LEU A 120 -2.90 11.41 -13.08
C LEU A 120 -2.50 10.97 -11.67
N ILE A 121 -3.05 9.87 -11.18
CA ILE A 121 -2.69 9.30 -9.87
C ILE A 121 -1.23 8.90 -9.83
N ASP A 122 -0.74 8.22 -10.87
CA ASP A 122 0.66 7.79 -10.97
C ASP A 122 1.62 8.99 -11.03
N GLN A 123 1.24 10.06 -11.73
CA GLN A 123 2.03 11.30 -11.77
C GLN A 123 2.11 11.98 -10.40
N GLU A 124 0.99 12.14 -9.69
CA GLU A 124 1.00 12.73 -8.34
C GLU A 124 1.72 11.84 -7.33
N HIS A 125 1.59 10.52 -7.44
CA HIS A 125 2.33 9.58 -6.61
C HIS A 125 3.85 9.75 -6.77
N ASN A 126 4.33 9.87 -8.01
CA ASN A 126 5.75 10.07 -8.28
C ASN A 126 6.25 11.42 -7.75
N LYS A 127 5.47 12.51 -7.84
CA LYS A 127 5.82 13.80 -7.23
C LYS A 127 5.99 13.71 -5.72
N ILE A 128 5.06 13.03 -5.04
CA ILE A 128 5.14 12.84 -3.58
C ILE A 128 6.39 12.03 -3.20
N LEU A 129 6.72 10.99 -3.98
CA LEU A 129 7.96 10.23 -3.73
C LEU A 129 9.20 11.11 -3.88
N GLU A 130 9.25 11.99 -4.88
CA GLU A 130 10.34 12.95 -5.05
C GLU A 130 10.43 13.93 -3.87
N GLU A 131 9.31 14.47 -3.39
CA GLU A 131 9.27 15.35 -2.21
C GLU A 131 9.76 14.65 -0.93
N ILE A 132 9.37 13.38 -0.74
CA ILE A 132 9.85 12.56 0.39
C ILE A 132 11.35 12.36 0.30
N ASP A 133 11.89 12.05 -0.87
CA ASP A 133 13.32 11.87 -1.09
C ASP A 133 14.12 13.15 -0.83
N GLU A 134 13.59 14.31 -1.23
CA GLU A 134 14.19 15.61 -0.92
C GLU A 134 14.21 15.87 0.60
N LYS A 135 13.10 15.62 1.30
CA LYS A 135 13.02 15.78 2.75
C LYS A 135 13.97 14.83 3.49
N LEU A 136 14.12 13.60 3.02
CA LEU A 136 15.09 12.66 3.58
C LEU A 136 16.54 13.14 3.39
N LYS A 137 16.88 13.75 2.24
CA LYS A 137 18.19 14.37 2.02
C LYS A 137 18.44 15.52 2.99
N GLU A 138 17.46 16.41 3.18
CA GLU A 138 17.56 17.52 4.16
C GLU A 138 17.85 16.99 5.58
N VAL A 139 17.10 15.96 6.00
CA VAL A 139 17.28 15.32 7.31
C VAL A 139 18.68 14.73 7.44
N TYR A 140 19.16 14.04 6.40
CA TYR A 140 20.51 13.47 6.38
C TYR A 140 21.60 14.55 6.53
N GLU A 141 21.46 15.69 5.86
CA GLU A 141 22.38 16.83 6.04
C GLU A 141 22.38 17.38 7.47
N LEU A 142 21.21 17.49 8.10
CA LEU A 142 21.09 17.94 9.49
C LEU A 142 21.78 16.96 10.45
N PHE A 143 21.64 15.65 10.23
CA PHE A 143 22.36 14.63 11.01
C PHE A 143 23.89 14.76 10.83
N ASN A 144 24.36 15.00 9.62
CA ASN A 144 25.79 15.24 9.37
C ASN A 144 26.28 16.49 10.09
N LYS A 145 25.52 17.59 10.07
CA LYS A 145 25.83 18.81 10.82
C LYS A 145 25.89 18.55 12.33
N LYS A 146 24.93 17.79 12.88
CA LYS A 146 24.93 17.38 14.30
C LYS A 146 26.20 16.60 14.65
N ALA A 147 26.58 15.61 13.85
CA ALA A 147 27.79 14.82 14.08
C ALA A 147 29.08 15.68 14.02
N VAL A 148 29.13 16.71 13.17
CA VAL A 148 30.23 17.68 13.16
C VAL A 148 30.26 18.50 14.45
N ILE A 149 29.11 19.01 14.90
CA ILE A 149 28.99 19.78 16.15
C ILE A 149 29.41 18.94 17.36
N GLU A 150 28.99 17.68 17.45
CA GLU A 150 29.37 16.76 18.52
C GLU A 150 30.89 16.52 18.54
N ARG A 151 31.51 16.31 17.37
CA ARG A 151 32.98 16.19 17.25
C ARG A 151 33.69 17.46 17.72
N MET A 152 33.18 18.64 17.35
CA MET A 152 33.75 19.91 17.79
C MET A 152 33.59 20.14 19.30
N GLY A 153 32.43 19.79 19.86
CA GLY A 153 32.17 19.83 21.30
C GLY A 153 33.11 18.90 22.08
N ALA A 154 33.27 17.66 21.63
CA ALA A 154 34.22 16.72 22.22
C ALA A 154 35.68 17.23 22.16
N ARG A 155 36.11 17.80 21.03
CA ARG A 155 37.43 18.43 20.90
C ARG A 155 37.61 19.62 21.86
N ARG A 156 36.59 20.47 22.01
CA ARG A 156 36.60 21.60 22.95
C ARG A 156 36.71 21.13 24.40
N ASN A 157 35.93 20.12 24.78
CA ASN A 157 35.95 19.56 26.14
C ASN A 157 37.30 18.90 26.45
N ASN A 158 37.88 18.14 25.51
CA ASN A 158 39.22 17.56 25.67
C ASN A 158 40.30 18.64 25.82
N ARG A 159 40.22 19.73 25.05
CA ARG A 159 41.14 20.88 25.20
C ARG A 159 40.99 21.56 26.56
N MET A 160 39.76 21.78 27.03
CA MET A 160 39.54 22.34 28.37
C MET A 160 40.10 21.42 29.47
N ARG A 161 39.88 20.10 29.35
CA ARG A 161 40.42 19.12 30.30
C ARG A 161 41.95 19.16 30.32
N TYR A 162 42.58 19.16 29.16
CA TYR A 162 44.04 19.29 29.04
C TYR A 162 44.56 20.59 29.67
N VAL A 163 43.95 21.75 29.39
CA VAL A 163 44.37 23.02 30.00
C VAL A 163 44.22 22.98 31.52
N LYS A 164 43.14 22.38 32.02
CA LYS A 164 42.90 22.21 33.46
C LYS A 164 43.96 21.30 34.10
N GLU A 165 44.21 20.13 33.52
CA GLU A 165 45.26 19.19 33.95
C GLU A 165 46.65 19.84 33.92
N VAL A 166 47.00 20.57 32.86
CA VAL A 166 48.28 21.29 32.77
C VAL A 166 48.37 22.40 33.83
N SER A 167 47.28 23.14 34.09
CA SER A 167 47.27 24.17 35.14
C SER A 167 47.43 23.57 36.54
N GLU A 168 46.79 22.43 36.81
CA GLU A 168 46.88 21.71 38.09
C GLU A 168 48.26 21.05 38.29
N VAL A 169 48.90 20.57 37.22
CA VAL A 169 50.26 20.00 37.27
C VAL A 169 51.34 21.09 37.33
N SER A 170 51.14 22.25 36.67
CA SER A 170 52.07 23.39 36.75
C SER A 170 52.16 24.02 38.15
N LEU A 171 51.16 23.76 39.00
CA LEU A 171 51.16 24.19 40.40
C LEU A 171 51.94 23.23 41.32
N ASN A 172 52.31 22.02 40.86
CA ASN A 172 52.87 20.98 41.75
C ASN A 172 54.21 20.35 41.32
N THR A 173 54.72 20.50 40.10
CA THR A 173 56.07 20.01 39.76
C THR A 173 56.78 20.83 38.67
N THR A 174 58.03 21.21 38.97
CA THR A 174 58.99 21.75 38.01
C THR A 174 59.47 20.61 37.09
N THR A 175 59.42 20.83 35.77
CA THR A 175 59.83 19.96 34.64
C THR A 175 58.78 18.96 34.12
N LEU A 176 58.13 19.34 33.00
CA LEU A 176 57.22 18.49 32.22
C LEU A 176 57.87 18.17 30.87
N ASP A 177 58.24 16.90 30.64
CA ASP A 177 58.69 16.41 29.34
C ASP A 177 57.49 15.93 28.51
N LEU A 178 57.18 16.65 27.43
CA LEU A 178 55.94 16.55 26.64
C LEU A 178 55.94 15.44 25.58
N THR A 179 56.99 14.62 25.50
CA THR A 179 57.21 13.72 24.35
C THR A 179 56.68 12.29 24.54
N ARG A 180 56.18 11.91 25.72
CA ARG A 180 55.77 10.52 26.05
C ARG A 180 54.30 10.35 26.46
N SER A 181 53.36 11.00 25.78
CA SER A 181 51.94 10.75 26.04
C SER A 181 51.36 9.78 25.00
N ASP A 182 51.16 8.53 25.40
CA ASP A 182 50.48 7.44 24.67
C ASP A 182 49.00 7.73 24.31
N VAL A 183 48.56 8.98 24.46
CA VAL A 183 47.20 9.48 24.26
C VAL A 183 46.77 9.42 22.79
N PHE A 184 47.71 9.29 21.85
CA PHE A 184 47.41 9.17 20.43
C PHE A 184 47.15 7.74 19.95
N ILE A 185 47.60 6.70 20.66
CA ILE A 185 47.45 5.30 20.21
C ILE A 185 46.07 4.71 20.59
N TYR A 186 45.44 5.21 21.66
CA TYR A 186 44.07 4.82 22.06
C TYR A 186 42.96 5.54 21.26
N LYS A 187 43.32 6.50 20.41
CA LYS A 187 42.40 7.38 19.69
C LYS A 187 41.77 6.73 18.45
N ASP A 188 42.52 5.91 17.72
CA ASP A 188 42.04 5.28 16.47
C ASP A 188 41.13 4.07 16.69
N LYS A 189 41.31 3.32 17.79
CA LYS A 189 40.47 2.13 18.09
C LYS A 189 39.05 2.49 18.54
N ASN A 190 38.89 3.60 19.28
CA ASN A 190 37.57 4.05 19.72
C ASN A 190 36.75 4.68 18.59
N ASP A 191 37.38 5.45 17.70
CA ASP A 191 36.67 6.07 16.57
C ASP A 191 36.12 5.01 15.59
N GLN A 192 36.84 3.92 15.34
CA GLN A 192 36.33 2.78 14.55
C GLN A 192 35.20 2.02 15.26
N TYR A 193 35.27 1.84 16.58
CA TYR A 193 34.19 1.21 17.35
C TYR A 193 32.87 1.98 17.21
N TYR A 194 32.89 3.30 17.43
CA TYR A 194 31.67 4.11 17.33
C TYR A 194 31.13 4.19 15.89
N ILE A 195 31.98 4.28 14.87
CA ILE A 195 31.55 4.30 13.47
C ILE A 195 30.84 2.99 13.09
N ASN A 196 31.41 1.84 13.47
CA ASN A 196 30.81 0.54 13.16
C ASN A 196 29.51 0.33 13.96
N HIS A 197 29.50 0.71 15.25
CA HIS A 197 28.33 0.54 16.09
C HIS A 197 27.17 1.47 15.68
N PHE A 198 27.46 2.66 15.16
CA PHE A 198 26.45 3.55 14.59
C PHE A 198 25.88 3.01 13.27
N LYS A 199 26.74 2.50 12.38
CA LYS A 199 26.29 1.89 11.12
C LYS A 199 25.39 0.68 11.36
N GLU A 200 25.76 -0.21 12.28
CA GLU A 200 24.94 -1.37 12.62
C GLU A 200 23.58 -0.98 13.23
N ASN A 201 23.54 0.07 14.06
CA ASN A 201 22.29 0.52 14.66
C ASN A 201 21.38 1.24 13.66
N ILE A 202 21.93 2.01 12.72
CA ILE A 202 21.16 2.60 11.62
C ILE A 202 20.59 1.50 10.72
N GLU A 203 21.37 0.47 10.38
CA GLU A 203 20.86 -0.67 9.61
C GLU A 203 19.79 -1.47 10.37
N LYS A 204 19.91 -1.63 11.68
CA LYS A 204 18.89 -2.31 12.49
C LYS A 204 17.59 -1.53 12.50
N GLU A 205 17.63 -0.22 12.73
CA GLU A 205 16.40 0.58 12.74
C GLU A 205 15.81 0.82 11.37
N SER A 206 16.63 0.93 10.31
CA SER A 206 16.08 0.96 8.95
C SER A 206 15.36 -0.34 8.59
N ARG A 207 15.92 -1.50 8.97
CA ARG A 207 15.25 -2.81 8.78
C ARG A 207 14.00 -2.95 9.63
N LYS A 208 13.97 -2.39 10.84
CA LYS A 208 12.80 -2.42 11.72
C LYS A 208 11.66 -1.57 11.17
N VAL A 209 11.95 -0.33 10.76
CA VAL A 209 10.99 0.56 10.11
C VAL A 209 10.48 -0.06 8.81
N PHE A 210 11.37 -0.66 8.00
CA PHE A 210 10.98 -1.35 6.78
C PHE A 210 10.07 -2.55 7.03
N ARG A 211 10.34 -3.36 8.06
CA ARG A 211 9.46 -4.47 8.46
C ARG A 211 8.12 -4.00 8.99
N GLU A 212 8.09 -3.00 9.86
CA GLU A 212 6.83 -2.44 10.37
C GLU A 212 5.97 -1.84 9.26
N TYR A 213 6.59 -1.22 8.25
CA TYR A 213 5.90 -0.75 7.06
C TYR A 213 5.33 -1.91 6.24
N TYR A 214 6.08 -3.00 6.07
CA TYR A 214 5.63 -4.16 5.32
C TYR A 214 4.51 -4.92 6.06
N ASP A 215 4.67 -5.17 7.36
CA ASP A 215 3.70 -5.87 8.21
C ASP A 215 2.37 -5.11 8.32
N LYS A 216 2.40 -3.77 8.26
CA LYS A 216 1.19 -2.93 8.27
C LYS A 216 0.50 -2.79 6.92
N ASN A 217 1.20 -3.09 5.82
CA ASN A 217 0.70 -2.93 4.44
C ASN A 217 0.63 -4.27 3.67
N LEU A 218 0.70 -5.40 4.39
CA LEU A 218 0.48 -6.73 3.84
C LEU A 218 -1.02 -6.90 3.55
N PHE A 219 -1.35 -7.00 2.26
CA PHE A 219 -2.59 -7.59 1.74
C PHE A 219 -2.66 -9.08 2.06
#